data_AF-A0A1H1KV17-F1
#
_entry.id   AF-A0A1H1KV17-F1
#
_cell.length_a   1.000
_cell.length_b   1.000
_cell.length_c   1.000
_cell.angle_alpha   90.00
_cell.angle_beta   90.00
_cell.angle_gamma   90.00
#
_symmetry.space_group_name_H-M   'P 1'
#
loop_
_entity.id
_entity.type
_entity.pdbx_description
1 polymer ?
#
loop_
_entity_poly.entity_id
_entity_poly.type
_entity_poly.pdbx_seq_one_letter_code
_entity_poly.pdbx_strand_id
1 'polypeptide(L)'
;MQNRIAIIETFKSFLGERKKSIDNRLRYVEILKFFTAAFILLVIIIIIKSLLPFNILSDKLEWNNSAVVIIFSITYLLHGPRYFYESKLLKHLKTLKKEEKEFADNENLNVQLRTTINDLNNHKKNWFIVASVVIIMISSLIHVIIDDFEYWKYLKIPFLLFIILISFDFLKNYNRLSKNIKEFEEQ
;
A
#
# COMPACT_ATOMS: atom_id res chain seq x y z
N MET A 1 -11.43 26.36 -2.48
CA MET A 1 -12.02 25.03 -2.85
C MET A 1 -11.51 24.46 -4.18
N GLN A 2 -11.57 25.17 -5.31
CA GLN A 2 -11.10 24.66 -6.62
C GLN A 2 -9.60 24.26 -6.62
N ASN A 3 -8.75 25.03 -5.92
CA ASN A 3 -7.33 24.69 -5.74
C ASN A 3 -7.14 23.30 -5.11
N ARG A 4 -7.91 23.00 -4.05
CA ARG A 4 -7.84 21.72 -3.34
C ARG A 4 -8.27 20.54 -4.21
N ILE A 5 -9.35 20.70 -4.99
CA ILE A 5 -9.81 19.68 -5.94
C ILE A 5 -8.72 19.41 -6.98
N ALA A 6 -8.14 20.45 -7.57
CA ALA A 6 -7.07 20.33 -8.55
C ALA A 6 -5.84 19.59 -7.98
N ILE A 7 -5.46 19.88 -6.73
CA ILE A 7 -4.38 19.17 -6.04
C ILE A 7 -4.69 17.67 -5.91
N ILE A 8 -5.89 17.29 -5.49
CA ILE A 8 -6.31 15.89 -5.35
C ILE A 8 -6.27 15.17 -6.71
N GLU A 9 -6.70 15.83 -7.77
CA GLU A 9 -6.74 15.26 -9.14
C GLU A 9 -5.34 14.98 -9.70
N THR A 10 -4.28 15.62 -9.19
CA THR A 10 -2.89 15.30 -9.56
C THR A 10 -2.40 13.94 -9.02
N PHE A 11 -3.13 13.30 -8.11
CA PHE A 11 -2.74 11.98 -7.58
C PHE A 11 -2.79 10.91 -8.69
N LYS A 12 -1.65 10.28 -8.97
CA LYS A 12 -1.53 9.24 -10.00
C LYS A 12 -2.14 7.93 -9.51
N SER A 13 -3.35 7.65 -9.99
CA SER A 13 -4.04 6.38 -9.78
C SER A 13 -3.30 5.22 -10.44
N PHE A 14 -3.33 4.06 -9.78
CA PHE A 14 -2.86 2.81 -10.37
C PHE A 14 -3.88 2.21 -11.36
N LEU A 15 -5.13 2.69 -11.36
CA LEU A 15 -6.25 2.12 -12.12
C LEU A 15 -6.36 2.63 -13.56
N GLY A 16 -5.47 3.55 -13.94
CA GLY A 16 -5.58 4.33 -15.17
C GLY A 16 -6.79 5.27 -15.18
N GLU A 17 -6.90 6.10 -16.22
CA GLU A 17 -7.98 7.08 -16.39
C GLU A 17 -9.34 6.46 -16.76
N ARG A 18 -9.44 5.13 -16.84
CA ARG A 18 -10.59 4.42 -17.46
C ARG A 18 -11.89 4.44 -16.65
N LYS A 19 -12.06 5.25 -15.61
CA LYS A 19 -13.33 5.33 -14.84
C LYS A 19 -13.81 6.77 -14.66
N LYS A 20 -14.86 7.12 -15.42
CA LYS A 20 -15.41 8.48 -15.55
C LYS A 20 -16.08 9.05 -14.30
N SER A 21 -16.42 8.25 -13.27
CA SER A 21 -17.08 8.76 -12.04
C SER A 21 -16.35 8.40 -10.75
N ILE A 22 -16.42 9.32 -9.78
CA ILE A 22 -15.81 9.20 -8.44
C ILE A 22 -16.33 7.95 -7.73
N ASP A 23 -17.63 7.67 -7.81
CA ASP A 23 -18.25 6.52 -7.14
C ASP A 23 -17.78 5.18 -7.72
N ASN A 24 -17.69 5.05 -9.05
CA ASN A 24 -17.21 3.83 -9.69
C ASN A 24 -15.74 3.57 -9.38
N ARG A 25 -14.94 4.64 -9.35
CA ARG A 25 -13.53 4.58 -8.96
C ARG A 25 -13.39 4.17 -7.50
N LEU A 26 -14.15 4.80 -6.59
CA LEU A 26 -14.15 4.48 -5.17
C LEU A 26 -14.54 3.02 -4.91
N ARG A 27 -15.63 2.53 -5.51
CA ARG A 27 -16.07 1.13 -5.36
C ARG A 27 -14.97 0.14 -5.74
N TYR A 28 -14.28 0.38 -6.85
CA TYR A 28 -13.21 -0.50 -7.29
C TYR A 28 -11.98 -0.45 -6.38
N VAL A 29 -11.59 0.75 -5.93
CA VAL A 29 -10.50 0.92 -4.97
C VAL A 29 -10.82 0.21 -3.65
N GLU A 30 -12.06 0.28 -3.15
CA GLU A 30 -12.46 -0.44 -1.93
C GLU A 30 -12.39 -1.96 -2.10
N ILE A 31 -12.79 -2.50 -3.25
CA ILE A 31 -12.63 -3.93 -3.56
C ILE A 31 -11.14 -4.33 -3.53
N LEU A 32 -10.27 -3.55 -4.17
CA LEU A 32 -8.84 -3.84 -4.18
C LEU A 32 -8.20 -3.71 -2.81
N LYS A 33 -8.62 -2.74 -1.98
CA LYS A 33 -8.18 -2.61 -0.59
C LYS A 33 -8.52 -3.86 0.20
N PHE A 34 -9.74 -4.39 0.04
CA PHE A 34 -10.16 -5.61 0.72
C PHE A 34 -9.27 -6.80 0.33
N PHE A 35 -9.07 -7.04 -0.96
CA PHE A 35 -8.17 -8.11 -1.42
C PHE A 35 -6.73 -7.92 -0.96
N THR A 36 -6.23 -6.68 -0.99
CA THR A 36 -4.89 -6.35 -0.50
C THR A 36 -4.75 -6.67 0.99
N ALA A 37 -5.73 -6.27 1.81
CA ALA A 37 -5.70 -6.52 3.26
C ALA A 37 -5.77 -8.03 3.56
N ALA A 38 -6.65 -8.76 2.87
CA ALA A 38 -6.75 -10.22 3.00
C ALA A 38 -5.43 -10.91 2.62
N PHE A 39 -4.78 -10.46 1.53
CA PHE A 39 -3.51 -11.03 1.08
C PHE A 39 -2.34 -10.72 2.03
N ILE A 40 -2.26 -9.49 2.54
CA ILE A 40 -1.26 -9.12 3.55
C ILE A 40 -1.46 -9.94 4.83
N LEU A 41 -2.71 -10.17 5.25
CA LEU A 41 -3.00 -11.02 6.42
C LEU A 41 -2.49 -12.45 6.21
N LEU A 42 -2.72 -13.04 5.03
CA LEU A 42 -2.19 -14.37 4.68
C LEU A 42 -0.67 -14.41 4.81
N VAL A 43 0.03 -13.39 4.31
CA VAL A 43 1.49 -13.28 4.36
C VAL A 43 1.99 -13.15 5.80
N ILE A 44 1.30 -12.37 6.63
CA ILE A 44 1.62 -12.24 8.07
C ILE A 44 1.48 -13.60 8.76
N ILE A 45 0.43 -14.37 8.46
CA ILE A 45 0.23 -15.72 9.02
C ILE A 45 1.39 -16.64 8.65
N ILE A 46 1.82 -16.65 7.38
CA ILE A 46 2.96 -17.43 6.91
C ILE A 46 4.24 -17.06 7.68
N ILE A 47 4.50 -15.76 7.86
CA ILE A 47 5.69 -15.29 8.57
C ILE A 47 5.65 -15.67 10.04
N ILE A 48 4.53 -15.43 10.74
CA ILE A 48 4.39 -15.81 12.15
C ILE A 48 4.60 -17.31 12.31
N LYS A 49 3.98 -18.13 11.46
CA LYS A 49 4.18 -19.60 11.48
C LYS A 49 5.66 -19.96 11.31
N SER A 50 6.37 -19.30 10.39
CA SER A 50 7.78 -19.58 10.11
C SER A 50 8.76 -19.23 11.24
N LEU A 51 8.32 -18.41 12.21
CA LEU A 51 9.12 -17.96 13.35
C LEU A 51 8.78 -18.72 14.63
N LEU A 52 7.58 -19.31 14.72
CA LEU A 52 7.19 -20.11 15.86
C LEU A 52 7.73 -21.55 15.74
N PRO A 53 8.26 -22.14 16.83
CA PRO A 53 8.75 -23.52 16.83
C PRO A 53 7.63 -24.57 16.84
N PHE A 54 6.35 -24.16 16.82
CA PHE A 54 5.20 -25.05 16.98
C PHE A 54 4.41 -25.18 15.66
N ASN A 55 4.29 -26.41 15.16
CA ASN A 55 3.47 -26.75 13.98
C ASN A 55 1.97 -26.82 14.34
N ILE A 56 1.38 -25.69 14.72
CA ILE A 56 -0.05 -25.59 15.09
C ILE A 56 -0.96 -25.47 13.84
N LEU A 57 -0.39 -25.15 12.68
CA LEU A 57 -1.09 -24.90 11.41
C LEU A 57 -0.63 -25.87 10.30
N SER A 58 -1.45 -26.08 9.27
CA SER A 58 -1.15 -26.94 8.11
C SER A 58 0.20 -26.65 7.46
N ASP A 59 0.94 -27.70 7.10
CA ASP A 59 2.25 -27.68 6.41
C ASP A 59 2.23 -26.89 5.08
N LYS A 60 1.05 -26.72 4.49
CA LYS A 60 0.87 -25.94 3.25
C LYS A 60 1.18 -24.45 3.40
N LEU A 61 1.12 -23.90 4.61
CA LEU A 61 1.40 -22.48 4.91
C LEU A 61 2.80 -22.26 5.51
N GLU A 62 3.71 -23.20 5.30
CA GLU A 62 5.09 -23.05 5.73
C GLU A 62 5.87 -22.16 4.78
N TRP A 63 6.87 -21.48 5.33
CA TRP A 63 7.77 -20.61 4.58
C TRP A 63 8.35 -21.33 3.34
N ASN A 64 8.80 -22.58 3.50
CA ASN A 64 9.37 -23.38 2.43
C ASN A 64 8.37 -23.67 1.29
N ASN A 65 7.08 -23.76 1.59
CA ASN A 65 6.04 -24.02 0.60
C ASN A 65 5.39 -22.74 0.04
N SER A 66 5.83 -21.57 0.51
CA SER A 66 5.15 -20.29 0.27
C SER A 66 5.85 -19.39 -0.75
N ALA A 67 6.93 -19.82 -1.41
CA ALA A 67 7.73 -18.96 -2.29
C ALA A 67 6.89 -18.27 -3.39
N VAL A 68 5.94 -18.98 -4.01
CA VAL A 68 5.01 -18.40 -5.00
C VAL A 68 4.12 -17.33 -4.35
N VAL A 69 3.60 -17.58 -3.14
CA VAL A 69 2.81 -16.60 -2.37
C VAL A 69 3.65 -15.36 -2.04
N ILE A 70 4.92 -15.54 -1.70
CA ILE A 70 5.86 -14.44 -1.46
C ILE A 70 6.07 -13.60 -2.72
N ILE A 71 6.26 -14.21 -3.89
CA ILE A 71 6.36 -13.49 -5.17
C ILE A 71 5.12 -12.61 -5.41
N PHE A 72 3.91 -13.18 -5.28
CA PHE A 72 2.68 -12.42 -5.45
C PHE A 72 2.50 -11.34 -4.38
N SER A 73 2.96 -11.58 -3.16
CA SER A 73 2.84 -10.64 -2.05
C SER A 73 3.55 -9.32 -2.29
N ILE A 74 4.67 -9.35 -3.01
CA ILE A 74 5.46 -8.15 -3.31
C ILE A 74 4.62 -7.14 -4.07
N THR A 75 3.81 -7.59 -5.04
CA THR A 75 2.89 -6.71 -5.78
C THR A 75 1.89 -6.05 -4.85
N TYR A 76 1.25 -6.81 -3.95
CA TYR A 76 0.27 -6.27 -3.00
C TYR A 76 0.92 -5.34 -1.97
N LEU A 77 2.13 -5.65 -1.50
CA LEU A 77 2.86 -4.81 -0.54
C LEU A 77 3.27 -3.48 -1.16
N LEU A 78 3.77 -3.49 -2.41
CA LEU A 78 4.22 -2.27 -3.09
C LEU A 78 3.06 -1.40 -3.57
N HIS A 79 2.00 -1.99 -4.13
CA HIS A 79 0.89 -1.23 -4.73
C HIS A 79 -0.28 -1.01 -3.76
N GLY A 80 -0.47 -1.89 -2.79
CA GLY A 80 -1.54 -1.87 -1.81
C GLY A 80 -1.75 -0.51 -1.13
N PRO A 81 -0.70 0.12 -0.58
CA PRO A 81 -0.79 1.45 0.05
C PRO A 81 -1.49 2.51 -0.81
N ARG A 82 -1.29 2.49 -2.14
CA ARG A 82 -1.91 3.46 -3.04
C ARG A 82 -3.43 3.38 -3.03
N TYR A 83 -3.99 2.18 -2.93
CA TYR A 83 -5.45 2.01 -2.86
C TYR A 83 -6.03 2.68 -1.61
N PHE A 84 -5.31 2.65 -0.49
CA PHE A 84 -5.73 3.33 0.73
C PHE A 84 -5.68 4.85 0.60
N TYR A 85 -4.59 5.40 0.04
CA TYR A 85 -4.49 6.84 -0.22
C TYR A 85 -5.58 7.32 -1.18
N GLU A 86 -5.79 6.58 -2.27
CA GLU A 86 -6.77 6.91 -3.28
C GLU A 86 -8.20 6.87 -2.73
N SER A 87 -8.55 5.84 -1.97
CA SER A 87 -9.85 5.75 -1.28
C SER A 87 -10.09 6.97 -0.38
N LYS A 88 -9.06 7.37 0.38
CA LYS A 88 -9.15 8.53 1.28
C LYS A 88 -9.35 9.83 0.50
N LEU A 89 -8.55 10.05 -0.55
CA LEU A 89 -8.65 11.22 -1.43
C LEU A 89 -10.01 11.30 -2.14
N LEU A 90 -10.52 10.18 -2.66
CA LEU A 90 -11.80 10.14 -3.37
C LEU A 90 -12.99 10.39 -2.43
N LYS A 91 -12.95 9.85 -1.21
CA LYS A 91 -13.96 10.15 -0.18
C LYS A 91 -13.98 11.64 0.13
N HIS A 92 -12.80 12.22 0.34
CA HIS A 92 -12.68 13.65 0.59
C HIS A 92 -13.16 14.49 -0.61
N LEU A 93 -12.78 14.13 -1.83
CA LEU A 93 -13.24 14.80 -3.04
C LEU A 93 -14.77 14.73 -3.20
N LYS A 94 -15.39 13.62 -2.77
CA LYS A 94 -16.85 13.51 -2.69
C LYS A 94 -17.42 14.45 -1.63
N THR A 95 -16.78 14.61 -0.48
CA THR A 95 -17.17 15.60 0.55
C THR A 95 -17.11 17.03 0.00
N LEU A 96 -16.02 17.39 -0.68
CA LEU A 96 -15.82 18.74 -1.24
C LEU A 96 -16.83 19.09 -2.34
N LYS A 97 -17.30 18.10 -3.11
CA LYS A 97 -18.28 18.29 -4.18
C LYS A 97 -19.74 18.25 -3.70
N LYS A 98 -19.99 18.04 -2.40
CA LYS A 98 -21.32 18.23 -1.83
C LYS A 98 -21.56 19.72 -1.62
N GLU A 99 -22.57 20.25 -2.29
CA GLU A 99 -22.92 21.69 -2.30
C GLU A 99 -23.38 22.23 -0.93
N GLU A 100 -23.63 21.34 0.04
CA GLU A 100 -24.17 21.68 1.36
C GLU A 100 -23.12 22.21 2.36
N LYS A 101 -21.81 22.11 2.07
CA LYS A 101 -20.75 22.56 2.98
C LYS A 101 -19.84 23.60 2.33
N GLU A 102 -19.87 24.82 2.87
CA GLU A 102 -18.85 25.83 2.60
C GLU A 102 -17.61 25.54 3.46
N PHE A 103 -16.50 25.21 2.80
CA PHE A 103 -15.20 25.04 3.48
C PHE A 103 -14.37 26.31 3.32
N ALA A 104 -13.82 26.80 4.43
CA ALA A 104 -12.85 27.88 4.39
C ALA A 104 -11.60 27.42 3.60
N ASP A 105 -11.13 28.24 2.66
CA ASP A 105 -9.90 27.89 1.93
C ASP A 105 -8.69 28.10 2.84
N ASN A 106 -7.85 27.07 2.96
CA ASN A 106 -6.69 27.07 3.84
C ASN A 106 -5.44 26.72 3.03
N GLU A 107 -4.69 27.76 2.65
CA GLU A 107 -3.55 27.61 1.76
C GLU A 107 -2.43 26.77 2.38
N ASN A 108 -2.22 26.85 3.70
CA ASN A 108 -1.23 26.02 4.38
C ASN A 108 -1.58 24.53 4.26
N LEU A 109 -2.85 24.16 4.50
CA LEU A 109 -3.30 22.78 4.32
C LEU A 109 -3.24 22.34 2.86
N ASN A 110 -3.51 23.23 1.90
CA ASN A 110 -3.39 22.91 0.47
C ASN A 110 -1.93 22.65 0.06
N VAL A 111 -0.98 23.46 0.53
CA VAL A 111 0.46 23.27 0.29
C VAL A 111 0.94 21.94 0.89
N GLN A 112 0.54 21.63 2.13
CA GLN A 112 0.90 20.36 2.77
C GLN A 112 0.31 19.14 2.03
N LEU A 113 -0.92 19.24 1.55
CA LEU A 113 -1.56 18.20 0.74
C LEU A 113 -0.80 18.00 -0.56
N ARG A 114 -0.46 19.08 -1.27
CA ARG A 114 0.29 19.04 -2.52
C ARG A 114 1.64 18.38 -2.35
N THR A 115 2.39 18.76 -1.32
CA THR A 115 3.69 18.12 -1.00
C THR A 115 3.52 16.64 -0.73
N THR A 116 2.49 16.25 0.03
CA THR A 116 2.20 14.83 0.32
C THR A 116 1.86 14.05 -0.95
N ILE A 117 1.00 14.59 -1.82
CA ILE A 117 0.64 13.94 -3.10
C ILE A 117 1.86 13.84 -4.03
N ASN A 118 2.69 14.88 -4.11
CA ASN A 118 3.91 14.86 -4.91
C ASN A 118 4.89 13.79 -4.41
N ASP A 119 5.07 13.66 -3.09
CA ASP A 119 5.85 12.60 -2.48
C ASP A 119 5.32 11.21 -2.86
N LEU A 120 4.01 10.99 -2.74
CA LEU A 120 3.34 9.74 -3.10
C LEU A 120 3.42 9.41 -4.60
N ASN A 121 3.45 10.43 -5.46
CA ASN A 121 3.60 10.28 -6.89
C ASN A 121 5.04 10.00 -7.32
N ASN A 122 6.04 10.29 -6.48
CA ASN A 122 7.44 10.10 -6.82
C ASN A 122 7.92 8.67 -6.46
N HIS A 123 8.06 7.83 -7.49
CA HIS A 123 8.42 6.41 -7.34
C HIS A 123 9.92 6.19 -7.14
N LYS A 124 10.76 7.23 -7.32
CA LYS A 124 12.23 7.11 -7.29
C LYS A 124 12.85 7.14 -5.89
N LYS A 125 12.02 7.19 -4.83
CA LYS A 125 12.49 7.64 -3.52
C LYS A 125 13.27 6.59 -2.71
N ASN A 126 13.24 5.30 -3.06
CA ASN A 126 13.85 4.26 -2.23
C ASN A 126 14.52 3.13 -3.05
N TRP A 127 15.77 3.35 -3.48
CA TRP A 127 16.55 2.31 -4.16
C TRP A 127 16.77 1.06 -3.28
N PHE A 128 16.84 1.22 -1.95
CA PHE A 128 16.92 0.12 -1.00
C PHE A 128 15.71 -0.82 -1.07
N ILE A 129 14.50 -0.27 -1.26
CA ILE A 129 13.27 -1.07 -1.43
C ILE A 129 13.37 -1.86 -2.73
N VAL A 130 13.82 -1.22 -3.82
CA VAL A 130 14.00 -1.89 -5.12
C VAL A 130 15.02 -3.02 -5.03
N ALA A 131 16.18 -2.76 -4.43
CA ALA A 131 17.22 -3.79 -4.24
C ALA A 131 16.69 -4.97 -3.40
N SER A 132 15.96 -4.69 -2.32
CA SER A 132 15.35 -5.73 -1.47
C SER A 132 14.36 -6.58 -2.26
N VAL A 133 13.48 -5.95 -3.04
CA VAL A 133 12.51 -6.63 -3.90
C VAL A 133 13.21 -7.55 -4.90
N VAL A 134 14.27 -7.08 -5.56
CA VAL A 134 15.02 -7.88 -6.54
C VAL A 134 15.65 -9.11 -5.87
N ILE A 135 16.28 -8.96 -4.71
CA ILE A 135 16.88 -10.07 -3.96
C ILE A 135 15.82 -11.11 -3.56
N ILE A 136 14.68 -10.66 -3.02
CA ILE A 136 13.59 -11.55 -2.60
C ILE A 136 12.97 -12.26 -3.82
N MET A 137 12.78 -11.54 -4.93
CA MET A 137 12.21 -12.11 -6.17
C MET A 137 13.11 -13.19 -6.76
N ILE A 138 14.40 -12.89 -6.96
CA ILE A 138 15.37 -13.85 -7.52
C ILE A 138 15.45 -15.08 -6.63
N SER A 139 15.56 -14.89 -5.32
CA SER A 139 15.68 -16.01 -4.37
C SER A 139 14.41 -16.86 -4.31
N SER A 140 13.23 -16.24 -4.35
CA SER A 140 11.96 -16.97 -4.43
C SER A 140 11.86 -17.79 -5.71
N LEU A 141 12.30 -17.22 -6.85
CA LEU A 141 12.30 -17.93 -8.14
C LEU A 141 13.28 -19.11 -8.13
N ILE A 142 14.49 -18.93 -7.58
CA ILE A 142 15.47 -20.01 -7.43
C ILE A 142 14.89 -21.14 -6.56
N HIS A 143 14.28 -20.81 -5.42
CA HIS A 143 13.65 -21.80 -4.53
C HIS A 143 12.50 -22.56 -5.20
N VAL A 144 11.71 -21.89 -6.04
CA VAL A 144 10.63 -22.56 -6.80
C VAL A 144 11.19 -23.55 -7.83
N ILE A 145 12.38 -23.29 -8.37
CA ILE A 145 13.02 -24.15 -9.39
C ILE A 145 13.87 -25.25 -8.74
N ILE A 146 14.48 -24.96 -7.59
CA ILE A 146 15.41 -25.82 -6.87
C ILE A 146 14.84 -26.06 -5.46
N ASP A 147 14.26 -27.23 -5.24
CA ASP A 147 13.59 -27.60 -3.98
C ASP A 147 14.49 -27.48 -2.73
N ASP A 148 15.81 -27.61 -2.89
CA ASP A 148 16.80 -27.59 -1.79
C ASP A 148 17.65 -26.32 -1.74
N PHE A 149 17.07 -25.16 -2.10
CA PHE A 149 17.78 -23.89 -1.99
C PHE A 149 17.95 -23.49 -0.51
N GLU A 150 19.10 -23.88 0.08
CA GLU A 150 19.36 -23.74 1.51
C GLU A 150 19.17 -22.31 2.04
N TYR A 151 19.49 -21.28 1.24
CA TYR A 151 19.40 -19.89 1.69
C TYR A 151 17.96 -19.38 1.86
N TRP A 152 16.97 -20.08 1.31
CA TRP A 152 15.56 -19.71 1.41
C TRP A 152 15.12 -19.54 2.86
N LYS A 153 15.52 -20.45 3.76
CA LYS A 153 15.12 -20.44 5.17
C LYS A 153 15.53 -19.16 5.91
N TYR A 154 16.58 -18.48 5.45
CA TYR A 154 17.07 -17.25 6.06
C TYR A 154 16.36 -16.00 5.55
N LEU A 155 15.72 -16.05 4.37
CA LEU A 155 15.06 -14.90 3.74
C LEU A 155 13.79 -14.44 4.45
N LYS A 156 13.23 -15.24 5.36
CA LYS A 156 12.09 -14.84 6.19
C LYS A 156 12.38 -13.57 7.00
N ILE A 157 13.63 -13.38 7.45
CA ILE A 157 14.03 -12.19 8.24
C ILE A 157 14.12 -10.95 7.33
N PRO A 158 14.90 -10.94 6.23
CA PRO A 158 14.89 -9.85 5.25
C PRO A 158 13.50 -9.50 4.73
N PHE A 159 12.67 -10.50 4.46
CA PHE A 159 11.30 -10.28 3.98
C PHE A 159 10.39 -9.66 5.06
N LEU A 160 10.52 -10.07 6.33
CA LEU A 160 9.83 -9.40 7.44
C LEU A 160 10.28 -7.93 7.57
N LEU A 161 11.57 -7.65 7.48
CA LEU A 161 12.09 -6.28 7.48
C LEU A 161 11.52 -5.46 6.32
N PHE A 162 11.42 -6.05 5.13
CA PHE A 162 10.79 -5.42 3.98
C PHE A 162 9.32 -5.05 4.26
N ILE A 163 8.53 -5.96 4.84
CA ILE A 163 7.14 -5.68 5.23
C ILE A 163 7.07 -4.53 6.24
N ILE A 164 7.94 -4.53 7.26
CA ILE A 164 7.97 -3.48 8.29
C ILE A 164 8.27 -2.12 7.66
N LEU A 165 9.27 -2.04 6.78
CA LEU A 165 9.64 -0.79 6.10
C LEU A 165 8.49 -0.22 5.26
N ILE A 166 7.84 -1.07 4.45
CA ILE A 166 6.69 -0.66 3.64
C ILE A 166 5.52 -0.24 4.53
N SER A 167 5.26 -0.97 5.61
CA SER A 167 4.16 -0.66 6.54
C SER A 167 4.38 0.66 7.27
N PHE A 168 5.62 0.95 7.68
CA PHE A 168 5.97 2.19 8.34
C PHE A 168 5.82 3.40 7.39
N ASP A 169 6.33 3.29 6.16
CA ASP A 169 6.14 4.34 5.15
C ASP A 169 4.65 4.55 4.84
N PHE A 170 3.89 3.45 4.73
CA PHE A 170 2.44 3.50 4.56
C PHE A 170 1.75 4.27 5.68
N LEU A 171 1.95 3.86 6.93
CA LEU A 171 1.29 4.47 8.09
C LEU A 171 1.66 5.96 8.23
N LYS A 172 2.93 6.31 8.01
CA LYS A 172 3.39 7.70 8.05
C LYS A 172 2.64 8.57 7.06
N ASN A 173 2.58 8.15 5.80
CA ASN A 173 1.94 8.95 4.74
C ASN A 173 0.42 8.93 4.86
N TYR A 174 -0.18 7.81 5.27
CA TYR A 174 -1.61 7.70 5.52
C TYR A 174 -2.04 8.65 6.65
N ASN A 175 -1.27 8.72 7.73
CA ASN A 175 -1.54 9.61 8.85
C ASN A 175 -1.41 11.09 8.46
N ARG A 176 -0.35 11.45 7.70
CA ARG A 176 -0.19 12.81 7.16
C ARG A 176 -1.40 13.23 6.32
N LEU A 177 -1.82 12.36 5.40
CA LEU A 177 -2.97 12.60 4.54
C LEU A 177 -4.27 12.71 5.35
N SER A 178 -4.50 11.78 6.28
CA SER A 178 -5.71 11.75 7.08
C SER A 178 -5.83 12.96 8.02
N LYS A 179 -4.71 13.38 8.63
CA LYS A 179 -4.66 14.58 9.48
C LYS A 179 -5.01 15.83 8.67
N ASN A 180 -4.36 16.03 7.52
CA ASN A 180 -4.60 17.18 6.66
C ASN A 180 -6.06 17.25 6.15
N ILE A 181 -6.63 16.11 5.75
CA ILE A 181 -8.03 16.05 5.32
C ILE A 181 -8.98 16.37 6.47
N LYS A 182 -8.76 15.77 7.64
CA LYS A 182 -9.60 15.99 8.82
C LYS A 182 -9.58 17.45 9.25
N GLU A 183 -8.39 18.05 9.37
CA GLU A 183 -8.23 19.47 9.75
C GLU A 183 -8.86 20.43 8.74
N PHE A 184 -8.95 20.05 7.46
CA PHE A 184 -9.65 20.84 6.46
C PHE A 184 -11.17 20.68 6.55
N GLU A 185 -11.67 19.48 6.84
CA GLU A 185 -13.10 19.20 6.93
C GLU A 185 -13.76 19.66 8.24
N GLU A 186 -12.96 19.93 9.28
CA GLU A 186 -13.40 20.42 10.60
C GLU A 186 -13.34 21.95 10.74
N GLN A 187 -12.83 22.66 9.73
CA GLN A 187 -12.96 24.12 9.60
C GLN A 187 -14.37 24.48 9.16
#